data_AF-A0AAJ2TEI5-F1
#
_entry.id   AF-A0AAJ2TEI5-F1
#
_cell.length_a   1.000
_cell.length_b   1.000
_cell.length_c   1.000
_cell.angle_alpha   90.00
_cell.angle_beta   90.00
_cell.angle_gamma   90.00
#
_symmetry.space_group_name_H-M   'P 1'
#
loop_
_entity.id
_entity.type
_entity.pdbx_description
1 polymer ?
#
loop_
_entity_poly.entity_id
_entity_poly.type
_entity_poly.pdbx_seq_one_letter_code
_entity_poly.pdbx_strand_id
1 'polypeptide(L)'
;MPEKIKWKGGALLSPLPAVMVTCGTLEKPNIITIGWTGILCTNPPKTYISVRPERYSYEIIKNTGKFVINLTTAALARACDFCGVRSGRDTDKFAESAKLYPGGLHAVPALGLEDTPMLAESPVSIECRVSSVVPFEDVTMPDGTKKRATHEMFIADIVSVAVDPSLVDEKGALRLERAGLAAYAHGDYFALGKKIGDFGFSVRKKRPQKNGRTKKDTIPAKDVNFKKNPRPPKSKTK
;
A
#
# COMPACT_ATOMS: atom_id res chain seq x y z
N MET A 1 0.08 -34.31 11.37
CA MET A 1 0.60 -33.21 10.53
C MET A 1 -0.20 -33.19 9.24
N PRO A 2 -0.72 -32.05 8.78
CA PRO A 2 -1.40 -32.00 7.50
C PRO A 2 -0.44 -32.42 6.38
N GLU A 3 -0.93 -33.25 5.46
CA GLU A 3 -0.19 -33.71 4.29
C GLU A 3 0.06 -32.55 3.32
N LYS A 4 1.22 -32.56 2.66
CA LYS A 4 1.58 -31.56 1.64
C LYS A 4 1.68 -32.22 0.28
N ILE A 5 1.13 -31.55 -0.74
CA ILE A 5 1.31 -31.94 -2.14
C ILE A 5 2.46 -31.16 -2.76
N LYS A 6 3.17 -31.79 -3.71
CA LYS A 6 4.20 -31.12 -4.49
C LYS A 6 3.55 -30.24 -5.55
N TRP A 7 3.92 -28.96 -5.59
CA TRP A 7 3.52 -28.02 -6.64
C TRP A 7 4.69 -27.64 -7.54
N LYS A 8 4.42 -27.22 -8.78
CA LYS A 8 5.46 -26.76 -9.70
C LYS A 8 6.08 -25.46 -9.18
N GLY A 9 7.41 -25.38 -9.17
CA GLY A 9 8.13 -24.16 -8.79
C GLY A 9 7.79 -22.98 -9.70
N GLY A 10 7.55 -21.82 -9.09
CA GLY A 10 7.19 -20.57 -9.76
C GLY A 10 7.26 -19.39 -8.79
N ALA A 11 7.01 -18.19 -9.30
CA ALA A 11 6.93 -16.97 -8.48
C ALA A 11 5.64 -16.97 -7.64
N LEU A 12 5.65 -17.70 -6.52
CA LEU A 12 4.49 -17.93 -5.64
C LEU A 12 4.63 -17.26 -4.26
N LEU A 13 5.59 -16.34 -4.08
CA LEU A 13 5.63 -15.52 -2.88
C LEU A 13 4.37 -14.65 -2.85
N SER A 14 3.56 -14.75 -1.79
CA SER A 14 2.24 -14.12 -1.69
C SER A 14 1.83 -13.98 -0.20
N PRO A 15 1.03 -12.96 0.18
CA PRO A 15 0.57 -11.85 -0.66
C PRO A 15 1.71 -10.91 -1.04
N LEU A 16 1.51 -10.18 -2.14
CA LEU A 16 2.43 -9.15 -2.61
C LEU A 16 1.75 -7.79 -2.57
N PRO A 17 2.50 -6.70 -2.31
CA PRO A 17 1.97 -5.37 -2.51
C PRO A 17 1.89 -5.11 -4.03
N ALA A 18 0.67 -5.06 -4.59
CA ALA A 18 0.49 -4.53 -5.94
C ALA A 18 0.56 -3.00 -5.85
N VAL A 19 1.73 -2.43 -6.12
CA VAL A 19 1.97 -0.99 -6.00
C VAL A 19 1.84 -0.31 -7.36
N MET A 20 1.40 0.95 -7.35
CA MET A 20 1.31 1.77 -8.56
C MET A 20 2.54 2.67 -8.63
N VAL A 21 3.44 2.40 -9.56
CA VAL A 21 4.70 3.13 -9.73
C VAL A 21 4.54 4.23 -10.76
N THR A 22 4.66 5.48 -10.33
CA THR A 22 4.67 6.65 -11.22
C THR A 22 6.10 7.00 -11.63
N CYS A 23 6.26 7.47 -12.86
CA CYS A 23 7.52 7.83 -13.49
C CYS A 23 7.29 8.86 -14.61
N GLY A 24 8.37 9.47 -15.12
CA GLY A 24 8.30 10.51 -16.15
C GLY A 24 8.33 11.90 -15.54
N THR A 25 7.91 12.90 -16.31
CA THR A 25 7.79 14.30 -15.85
C THR A 25 6.34 14.62 -15.52
N LEU A 26 6.06 15.82 -15.01
CA LEU A 26 4.69 16.28 -14.75
C LEU A 26 3.91 16.57 -16.04
N GLU A 27 4.60 16.94 -17.12
CA GLU A 27 4.01 17.17 -18.44
C GLU A 27 3.70 15.87 -19.17
N LYS A 28 4.48 14.81 -18.89
CA LYS A 28 4.29 13.48 -19.48
C LYS A 28 4.42 12.39 -18.41
N PRO A 29 3.47 12.32 -17.47
CA PRO A 29 3.51 11.32 -16.42
C PRO A 29 3.06 9.96 -16.95
N ASN A 30 3.61 8.90 -16.37
CA ASN A 30 3.19 7.54 -16.65
C ASN A 30 3.17 6.71 -15.35
N ILE A 31 2.30 5.70 -15.31
CA ILE A 31 2.05 4.88 -14.11
C ILE A 31 1.96 3.40 -14.45
N ILE A 32 2.67 2.53 -13.74
CA ILE A 32 2.68 1.07 -13.98
C ILE A 32 2.45 0.32 -12.68
N THR A 33 1.70 -0.77 -12.74
CA THR A 33 1.54 -1.66 -11.58
C THR A 33 2.69 -2.65 -11.50
N ILE A 34 3.32 -2.70 -10.32
CA ILE A 34 4.42 -3.60 -10.01
C ILE A 34 4.02 -4.47 -8.81
N GLY A 35 4.06 -5.79 -8.97
CA GLY A 35 3.95 -6.70 -7.83
C GLY A 35 5.32 -7.12 -7.27
N TRP A 36 6.35 -7.14 -8.12
CA TRP A 36 7.68 -7.66 -7.76
C TRP A 36 8.51 -6.52 -7.16
N THR A 37 8.27 -6.25 -5.88
CA THR A 37 8.89 -5.18 -5.10
C THR A 37 9.00 -5.55 -3.62
N GLY A 38 9.76 -4.79 -2.84
CA GLY A 38 9.88 -4.95 -1.40
C GLY A 38 11.02 -4.10 -0.83
N ILE A 39 11.14 -4.11 0.50
CA ILE A 39 12.23 -3.42 1.21
C ILE A 39 13.50 -4.28 1.18
N LEU A 40 14.61 -3.69 0.75
CA LEU A 40 15.93 -4.33 0.71
C LEU A 40 16.77 -4.04 1.97
N CYS A 41 16.70 -2.80 2.47
CA CYS A 41 17.51 -2.36 3.61
C CYS A 41 16.76 -1.34 4.44
N THR A 42 16.96 -1.35 5.76
CA THR A 42 16.41 -0.35 6.69
C THR A 42 17.27 0.90 6.78
N ASN A 43 18.61 0.75 6.78
CA ASN A 43 19.53 1.88 6.91
C ASN A 43 20.83 1.63 6.10
N PRO A 44 21.09 2.39 5.01
CA PRO A 44 20.17 3.37 4.41
C PRO A 44 18.91 2.68 3.86
N PRO A 45 17.75 3.36 3.87
CA PRO A 45 16.50 2.75 3.44
C PRO A 45 16.51 2.51 1.93
N LYS A 46 16.34 1.25 1.53
CA LYS A 46 16.36 0.83 0.12
C LYS A 46 15.17 -0.05 -0.22
N THR A 47 14.69 0.11 -1.45
CA THR A 47 13.65 -0.73 -2.07
C THR A 47 14.13 -1.27 -3.41
N TYR A 48 13.32 -2.11 -4.04
CA TYR A 48 13.50 -2.48 -5.44
C TYR A 48 12.18 -2.56 -6.18
N ILE A 49 12.23 -2.42 -7.51
CA ILE A 49 11.16 -2.83 -8.42
C ILE A 49 11.76 -3.67 -9.54
N SER A 50 11.14 -4.81 -9.85
CA SER A 50 11.53 -5.63 -11.00
C SER A 50 10.64 -5.30 -12.20
N VAL A 51 11.24 -4.75 -13.25
CA VAL A 51 10.52 -4.28 -14.44
C VAL A 51 11.04 -5.02 -15.67
N ARG A 52 10.13 -5.40 -16.56
CA ARG A 52 10.53 -6.01 -17.84
C ARG A 52 11.02 -4.93 -18.80
N PRO A 53 12.13 -5.14 -19.53
CA PRO A 53 12.65 -4.17 -20.49
C PRO A 53 11.64 -3.71 -21.57
N GLU A 54 10.70 -4.57 -21.95
CA GLU A 54 9.65 -4.26 -22.93
C GLU A 54 8.60 -3.24 -22.45
N ARG A 55 8.49 -3.01 -21.13
CA ARG A 55 7.47 -2.12 -20.56
C ARG A 55 7.84 -0.66 -20.82
N TYR A 56 6.83 0.14 -21.19
CA TYR A 56 7.01 1.57 -21.47
C TYR A 56 7.74 2.32 -20.34
N SER A 57 7.45 1.99 -19.08
CA SER A 57 8.08 2.60 -17.91
C SER A 57 9.56 2.26 -17.74
N TYR A 58 10.08 1.17 -18.32
CA TYR A 58 11.45 0.72 -18.11
C TYR A 58 12.46 1.81 -18.55
N GLU A 59 12.37 2.26 -19.80
CA GLU A 59 13.27 3.29 -20.33
C GLU A 59 13.08 4.64 -19.63
N ILE A 60 11.85 4.98 -19.23
CA ILE A 60 11.57 6.21 -18.49
C ILE A 60 12.31 6.19 -17.15
N ILE A 61 12.17 5.11 -16.37
CA ILE A 61 12.80 4.96 -15.06
C ILE A 61 14.33 4.89 -15.20
N LYS A 62 14.83 4.16 -16.19
CA LYS A 62 16.26 4.03 -16.47
C LYS A 62 16.90 5.38 -16.82
N ASN A 63 16.26 6.18 -17.67
CA ASN A 63 16.79 7.46 -18.13
C ASN A 63 16.65 8.57 -17.09
N THR A 64 15.53 8.61 -16.35
CA THR A 64 15.30 9.63 -15.31
C THR A 64 15.98 9.30 -13.99
N GLY A 65 16.27 8.02 -13.74
CA GLY A 65 16.82 7.53 -12.48
C GLY A 65 15.87 7.70 -11.29
N LYS A 66 14.57 7.94 -11.52
CA LYS A 66 13.59 8.27 -10.48
C LYS A 66 12.24 7.61 -10.74
N PHE A 67 11.56 7.30 -9.65
CA PHE A 67 10.17 6.85 -9.65
C PHE A 67 9.56 7.05 -8.26
N VAL A 68 8.24 6.98 -8.17
CA VAL A 68 7.52 6.99 -6.90
C VAL A 68 6.67 5.74 -6.79
N ILE A 69 6.80 5.00 -5.69
CA ILE A 69 5.94 3.86 -5.35
C ILE A 69 4.73 4.39 -4.57
N ASN A 70 3.55 4.27 -5.15
CA ASN A 70 2.30 4.68 -4.54
C ASN A 70 1.58 3.42 -4.00
N LEU A 71 1.31 3.37 -2.70
CA LEU A 71 0.66 2.22 -2.07
C LEU A 71 -0.81 2.13 -2.50
N THR A 72 -1.19 0.97 -3.02
CA THR A 72 -2.55 0.77 -3.53
C THR A 72 -3.53 0.47 -2.41
N THR A 73 -4.65 1.18 -2.39
CA THR A 73 -5.79 0.93 -1.52
C THR A 73 -6.79 0.00 -2.19
N ALA A 74 -7.71 -0.60 -1.41
CA ALA A 74 -8.80 -1.41 -1.97
C ALA A 74 -9.65 -0.62 -2.98
N ALA A 75 -9.85 0.69 -2.78
CA ALA A 75 -10.58 1.55 -3.70
C ALA A 75 -9.84 1.77 -5.03
N LEU A 76 -8.50 1.73 -5.02
CA LEU A 76 -7.66 1.88 -6.21
C LEU A 76 -7.48 0.58 -7.00
N ALA A 77 -7.94 -0.58 -6.49
CA ALA A 77 -7.64 -1.89 -7.08
C ALA A 77 -7.97 -1.99 -8.58
N ARG A 78 -9.11 -1.44 -9.02
CA ARG A 78 -9.51 -1.46 -10.43
C ARG A 78 -8.61 -0.60 -11.32
N ALA A 79 -8.18 0.56 -10.84
CA ALA A 79 -7.26 1.43 -11.57
C ALA A 79 -5.83 0.85 -11.56
N CYS A 80 -5.42 0.24 -10.44
CA CYS A 80 -4.18 -0.51 -10.31
C CYS A 80 -4.11 -1.66 -11.33
N ASP A 81 -5.16 -2.48 -11.44
CA ASP A 81 -5.19 -3.55 -12.45
C ASP A 81 -5.01 -3.02 -13.88
N PHE A 82 -5.78 -2.00 -14.26
CA PHE A 82 -5.68 -1.33 -15.55
C PHE A 82 -4.26 -0.82 -15.86
N CYS A 83 -3.61 -0.18 -14.87
CA CYS A 83 -2.24 0.33 -15.03
C CYS A 83 -1.19 -0.78 -15.18
N GLY A 84 -1.50 -2.02 -14.78
CA GLY A 84 -0.66 -3.19 -14.98
C GLY A 84 -0.85 -3.87 -16.35
N VAL A 85 -2.06 -3.78 -16.92
CA VAL A 85 -2.42 -4.49 -18.17
C VAL A 85 -2.42 -3.60 -19.41
N ARG A 86 -2.46 -2.26 -19.27
CA ARG A 86 -2.34 -1.31 -20.39
C ARG A 86 -0.97 -0.62 -20.42
N SER A 87 -0.43 -0.47 -21.63
CA SER A 87 0.86 0.19 -21.86
C SER A 87 0.69 1.69 -21.95
N GLY A 88 1.56 2.46 -21.28
CA GLY A 88 1.58 3.92 -21.41
C GLY A 88 2.12 4.42 -22.75
N ARG A 89 2.60 3.51 -23.61
CA ARG A 89 3.09 3.84 -24.96
C ARG A 89 1.95 4.37 -25.84
N ASP A 90 0.77 3.76 -25.71
CA ASP A 90 -0.37 3.96 -26.61
C ASP A 90 -1.64 4.37 -25.82
N THR A 91 -1.51 4.62 -24.52
CA THR A 91 -2.63 4.89 -23.61
C THR A 91 -2.21 5.95 -22.61
N ASP A 92 -2.93 7.07 -22.57
CA ASP A 92 -2.85 7.99 -21.44
C ASP A 92 -3.62 7.38 -20.26
N LYS A 93 -2.88 6.73 -19.38
CA LYS A 93 -3.46 6.01 -18.25
C LYS A 93 -4.09 6.93 -17.21
N PHE A 94 -3.61 8.16 -17.07
CA PHE A 94 -4.22 9.13 -16.15
C PHE A 94 -5.57 9.59 -16.72
N ALA A 95 -5.62 9.98 -17.99
CA ALA A 95 -6.87 10.38 -18.64
C ALA A 95 -7.92 9.24 -18.66
N GLU A 96 -7.52 8.01 -19.00
CA GLU A 96 -8.47 6.88 -19.08
C GLU A 96 -8.94 6.35 -17.72
N SER A 97 -8.18 6.61 -16.65
CA SER A 97 -8.51 6.16 -15.31
C SER A 97 -9.81 6.76 -14.74
N ALA A 98 -10.30 7.86 -15.30
CA ALA A 98 -11.60 8.46 -14.92
C ALA A 98 -12.78 7.49 -15.10
N LYS A 99 -12.64 6.46 -15.94
CA LYS A 99 -13.63 5.39 -16.12
C LYS A 99 -13.54 4.28 -15.05
N LEU A 100 -12.49 4.31 -14.23
CA LEU A 100 -12.08 3.22 -13.34
C LEU A 100 -12.08 3.63 -11.88
N TYR A 101 -11.78 4.89 -11.59
CA TYR A 101 -11.78 5.48 -10.26
C TYR A 101 -12.57 6.79 -10.27
N PRO A 102 -13.51 7.03 -9.33
CA PRO A 102 -14.27 8.27 -9.27
C PRO A 102 -13.33 9.49 -9.18
N GLY A 103 -13.46 10.42 -10.12
CA GLY A 103 -12.58 11.60 -10.22
C GLY A 103 -11.30 11.38 -11.04
N GLY A 104 -10.97 10.14 -11.40
CA GLY A 104 -9.72 9.81 -12.09
C GLY A 104 -8.50 9.83 -11.18
N LEU A 105 -7.36 9.45 -11.74
CA LEU A 105 -6.05 9.53 -11.10
C LEU A 105 -5.39 10.85 -11.46
N HIS A 106 -4.64 11.44 -10.52
CA HIS A 106 -3.92 12.69 -10.74
C HIS A 106 -2.43 12.55 -10.42
N ALA A 107 -1.61 12.97 -11.38
CA ALA A 107 -0.18 13.16 -11.17
C ALA A 107 0.05 14.53 -10.53
N VAL A 108 0.72 14.55 -9.37
CA VAL A 108 1.12 15.78 -8.67
C VAL A 108 2.63 15.73 -8.37
N PRO A 109 3.31 16.88 -8.19
CA PRO A 109 4.72 16.89 -7.81
C PRO A 109 4.96 16.08 -6.54
N ALA A 110 5.96 15.21 -6.52
CA ALA A 110 6.39 14.56 -5.29
C ALA A 110 7.05 15.56 -4.33
N LEU A 111 7.09 15.27 -3.03
CA LEU A 111 7.52 16.26 -2.03
C LEU A 111 9.05 16.37 -1.90
N GLY A 112 9.78 15.27 -2.10
CA GLY A 112 11.25 15.23 -2.08
C GLY A 112 11.89 15.19 -3.47
N LEU A 113 11.13 14.83 -4.51
CA LEU A 113 11.52 14.76 -5.91
C LEU A 113 10.50 15.54 -6.77
N GLU A 114 10.47 16.87 -6.62
CA GLU A 114 9.43 17.75 -7.18
C GLU A 114 9.21 17.64 -8.70
N ASP A 115 10.22 17.20 -9.46
CA ASP A 115 10.13 16.98 -10.90
C ASP A 115 9.65 15.57 -11.31
N THR A 116 9.33 14.73 -10.33
CA THR A 116 8.82 13.37 -10.51
C THR A 116 7.37 13.30 -10.03
N PRO A 117 6.44 12.71 -10.79
CA PRO A 117 5.04 12.63 -10.39
C PRO A 117 4.84 11.60 -9.26
N MET A 118 4.07 11.97 -8.24
CA MET A 118 3.41 11.05 -7.31
C MET A 118 1.90 10.98 -7.60
N LEU A 119 1.23 9.94 -7.09
CA LEU A 119 -0.21 9.74 -7.26
C LEU A 119 -0.97 10.43 -6.11
N ALA A 120 -1.84 11.39 -6.44
CA ALA A 120 -2.60 12.13 -5.42
C ALA A 120 -3.57 11.25 -4.61
N GLU A 121 -4.14 10.22 -5.23
CA GLU A 121 -5.13 9.33 -4.62
C GLU A 121 -4.49 8.27 -3.70
N SER A 122 -3.16 8.16 -3.71
CA SER A 122 -2.44 7.23 -2.85
C SER A 122 -2.18 7.87 -1.48
N PRO A 123 -2.56 7.19 -0.38
CA PRO A 123 -2.36 7.76 0.94
C PRO A 123 -0.91 7.66 1.43
N VAL A 124 -0.05 6.92 0.72
CA VAL A 124 1.39 6.83 0.99
C VAL A 124 2.16 6.73 -0.32
N SER A 125 3.13 7.61 -0.51
CA SER A 125 3.95 7.69 -1.73
C SER A 125 5.42 7.71 -1.35
N ILE A 126 6.16 6.69 -1.79
CA ILE A 126 7.56 6.44 -1.44
C ILE A 126 8.42 6.88 -2.62
N GLU A 127 9.23 7.90 -2.42
CA GLU A 127 9.98 8.58 -3.47
C GLU A 127 11.37 7.96 -3.59
N CYS A 128 11.74 7.55 -4.81
CA CYS A 128 12.86 6.67 -5.04
C CYS A 128 13.84 7.23 -6.07
N ARG A 129 15.15 7.16 -5.75
CA ARG A 129 16.24 7.38 -6.70
C ARG A 129 16.92 6.05 -7.00
N VAL A 130 17.00 5.68 -8.27
CA VAL A 130 17.67 4.45 -8.73
C VAL A 130 19.16 4.55 -8.39
N SER A 131 19.66 3.56 -7.65
CA SER A 131 21.09 3.42 -7.35
C SER A 131 21.78 2.44 -8.30
N SER A 132 21.07 1.42 -8.78
CA SER A 132 21.60 0.47 -9.77
C SER A 132 20.48 -0.29 -10.47
N VAL A 133 20.79 -0.86 -11.63
CA VAL A 133 19.93 -1.79 -12.36
C VAL A 133 20.67 -3.11 -12.50
N VAL A 134 20.08 -4.19 -11.99
CA VAL A 134 20.69 -5.52 -11.95
C VAL A 134 19.95 -6.43 -12.93
N PRO A 135 20.60 -6.89 -14.01
CA PRO A 135 20.02 -7.89 -14.90
C PRO A 135 19.99 -9.27 -14.24
N PHE A 136 19.05 -10.12 -14.65
CA PHE A 136 19.05 -11.54 -14.28
C PHE A 136 19.57 -12.38 -15.46
N GLU A 137 20.23 -13.49 -15.14
CA GLU A 137 20.79 -14.41 -16.14
C GLU A 137 19.74 -15.38 -16.67
N ASP A 138 19.91 -15.77 -17.94
CA ASP A 138 19.18 -16.88 -18.53
C ASP A 138 19.62 -18.20 -17.89
N VAL A 139 18.68 -19.11 -17.66
CA VAL A 139 18.94 -20.38 -16.97
C VAL A 139 18.69 -21.55 -17.90
N THR A 140 19.61 -22.51 -17.93
CA THR A 140 19.37 -23.82 -18.57
C THR A 140 18.86 -24.80 -17.52
N MET A 141 17.68 -25.36 -17.75
CA MET A 141 17.03 -26.32 -16.87
C MET A 141 17.69 -27.71 -16.99
N PRO A 142 17.53 -28.61 -16.00
CA PRO A 142 18.09 -29.97 -16.06
C PRO A 142 17.64 -30.81 -17.27
N ASP A 143 16.49 -30.48 -17.86
CA ASP A 143 15.96 -31.11 -19.07
C ASP A 143 16.49 -30.51 -20.38
N GLY A 144 17.46 -29.60 -20.31
CA GLY A 144 18.06 -28.91 -21.46
C GLY A 144 17.28 -27.68 -21.94
N THR A 145 16.11 -27.38 -21.39
CA THR A 145 15.31 -26.21 -21.79
C THR A 145 15.95 -24.91 -21.32
N LYS A 146 16.08 -23.92 -22.21
CA LYS A 146 16.54 -22.57 -21.85
C LYS A 146 15.37 -21.70 -21.39
N LYS A 147 15.51 -21.05 -20.24
CA LYS A 147 14.57 -20.05 -19.72
C LYS A 147 15.21 -18.68 -19.71
N ARG A 148 14.57 -17.75 -20.40
CA ARG A 148 15.02 -16.37 -20.45
C ARG A 148 14.62 -15.60 -19.19
N ALA A 149 15.54 -14.82 -18.65
CA ALA A 149 15.21 -13.80 -17.66
C ALA A 149 14.28 -12.75 -18.28
N THR A 150 13.20 -12.41 -17.56
CA THR A 150 12.15 -11.52 -18.10
C THR A 150 12.16 -10.13 -17.47
N HIS A 151 12.86 -9.94 -16.35
CA HIS A 151 12.90 -8.69 -15.61
C HIS A 151 14.35 -8.27 -15.38
N GLU A 152 14.54 -6.99 -15.15
CA GLU A 152 15.71 -6.46 -14.45
C GLU A 152 15.26 -5.79 -13.16
N MET A 153 16.13 -5.79 -12.16
CA MET A 153 15.83 -5.23 -10.84
C MET A 153 16.43 -3.84 -10.70
N PHE A 154 15.58 -2.83 -10.59
CA PHE A 154 15.98 -1.48 -10.20
C PHE A 154 16.11 -1.45 -8.69
N ILE A 155 17.32 -1.30 -8.18
CA ILE A 155 17.59 -1.02 -6.77
C ILE A 155 17.50 0.49 -6.59
N ALA A 156 16.80 0.96 -5.56
CA ALA A 156 16.61 2.38 -5.32
C ALA A 156 16.72 2.77 -3.85
N ASP A 157 17.28 3.96 -3.63
CA ASP A 157 17.25 4.67 -2.36
C ASP A 157 15.88 5.29 -2.13
N ILE A 158 15.32 5.08 -0.94
CA ILE A 158 14.13 5.80 -0.48
C ILE A 158 14.59 7.14 0.07
N VAL A 159 14.29 8.23 -0.65
CA VAL A 159 14.76 9.58 -0.29
C VAL A 159 13.71 10.39 0.47
N SER A 160 12.43 10.06 0.28
CA SER A 160 11.29 10.71 0.95
C SER A 160 10.10 9.76 1.01
N VAL A 161 9.19 9.98 1.96
CA VAL A 161 7.90 9.29 2.05
C VAL A 161 6.83 10.35 2.35
N ALA A 162 5.95 10.59 1.37
CA ALA A 162 4.76 11.40 1.56
C ALA A 162 3.64 10.54 2.15
N VAL A 163 2.91 11.08 3.12
CA VAL A 163 1.83 10.38 3.83
C VAL A 163 0.63 11.31 3.96
N ASP A 164 -0.56 10.78 3.70
CA ASP A 164 -1.82 11.45 3.98
C ASP A 164 -1.94 11.78 5.49
N PRO A 165 -2.16 13.06 5.86
CA PRO A 165 -2.27 13.48 7.25
C PRO A 165 -3.31 12.70 8.08
N SER A 166 -4.37 12.16 7.46
CA SER A 166 -5.39 11.35 8.15
C SER A 166 -4.85 10.03 8.73
N LEU A 167 -3.70 9.56 8.21
CA LEU A 167 -3.00 8.39 8.73
C LEU A 167 -2.16 8.71 9.96
N VAL A 168 -1.91 9.98 10.27
CA VAL A 168 -1.12 10.38 11.45
C VAL A 168 -2.09 10.66 12.59
N ASP A 169 -1.89 10.02 13.74
CA ASP A 169 -2.73 10.31 14.91
C ASP A 169 -2.27 11.57 15.64
N GLU A 170 -3.05 12.00 16.64
CA GLU A 170 -2.76 13.16 17.49
C GLU A 170 -1.40 13.11 18.20
N LYS A 171 -0.77 11.93 18.26
CA LYS A 171 0.55 11.72 18.89
C LYS A 171 1.69 11.73 17.86
N GLY A 172 1.40 12.01 16.59
CA GLY A 172 2.37 12.01 15.50
C GLY A 172 2.75 10.61 15.00
N ALA A 173 2.05 9.57 15.42
CA ALA A 173 2.39 8.20 15.06
C ALA A 173 1.57 7.73 13.85
N LEU A 174 2.28 7.27 12.81
CA LEU A 174 1.69 6.72 11.59
C LEU A 174 0.84 5.48 11.88
N ARG A 175 -0.42 5.53 11.46
CA ARG A 175 -1.42 4.47 11.52
C ARG A 175 -1.68 3.90 10.13
N LEU A 176 -0.70 3.14 9.63
CA LEU A 176 -0.76 2.56 8.29
C LEU A 176 -1.97 1.62 8.11
N GLU A 177 -2.47 1.03 9.19
CA GLU A 177 -3.68 0.20 9.14
C GLU A 177 -4.94 0.97 8.73
N ARG A 178 -4.93 2.31 8.82
CA ARG A 178 -6.03 3.17 8.36
C ARG A 178 -6.02 3.41 6.84
N ALA A 179 -4.92 3.08 6.15
CA ALA A 179 -4.76 3.36 4.73
C ALA A 179 -5.62 2.46 3.82
N GLY A 180 -6.24 1.41 4.34
CA GLY A 180 -7.10 0.53 3.55
C GLY A 180 -6.36 -0.16 2.40
N LEU A 181 -5.09 -0.55 2.63
CA LEU A 181 -4.22 -1.12 1.61
C LEU A 181 -4.80 -2.42 1.02
N ALA A 182 -4.50 -2.62 -0.26
CA ALA A 182 -4.78 -3.86 -0.98
C ALA A 182 -3.53 -4.75 -1.03
N ALA A 183 -3.76 -6.05 -1.16
CA ALA A 183 -2.77 -7.08 -1.38
C ALA A 183 -3.14 -7.88 -2.63
N TYR A 184 -2.15 -8.34 -3.38
CA TYR A 184 -2.35 -9.24 -4.52
C TYR A 184 -1.93 -10.64 -4.13
N ALA A 185 -2.82 -11.62 -4.34
CA ALA A 185 -2.53 -13.01 -4.09
C ALA A 185 -3.10 -13.87 -5.22
N HIS A 186 -2.20 -14.51 -5.96
CA HIS A 186 -2.50 -15.54 -6.97
C HIS A 186 -3.57 -15.17 -8.03
N GLY A 187 -3.55 -13.93 -8.54
CA GLY A 187 -4.49 -13.49 -9.57
C GLY A 187 -5.59 -12.57 -9.05
N ASP A 188 -5.75 -12.51 -7.73
CA ASP A 188 -6.83 -11.77 -7.09
C ASP A 188 -6.29 -10.63 -6.21
N TYR A 189 -7.09 -9.57 -6.10
CA TYR A 189 -6.83 -8.45 -5.18
C TYR A 189 -7.69 -8.60 -3.93
N PHE A 190 -7.09 -8.41 -2.76
CA PHE A 190 -7.73 -8.50 -1.45
C PHE A 190 -7.51 -7.21 -0.66
N ALA A 191 -8.52 -6.78 0.09
CA ALA A 191 -8.32 -5.77 1.13
C ALA A 191 -7.58 -6.39 2.32
N LEU A 192 -6.69 -5.63 2.97
CA LEU A 192 -6.10 -6.07 4.24
C LEU A 192 -7.19 -6.24 5.31
N GLY A 193 -7.10 -7.35 6.04
CA GLY A 193 -8.03 -7.69 7.12
C GLY A 193 -7.74 -7.00 8.45
N LYS A 194 -8.34 -7.51 9.52
CA LYS A 194 -8.16 -7.00 10.89
C LYS A 194 -6.71 -7.17 11.36
N LYS A 195 -6.21 -6.18 12.10
CA LYS A 195 -4.91 -6.25 12.79
C LYS A 195 -4.87 -7.47 13.73
N ILE A 196 -3.80 -8.26 13.62
CA ILE A 196 -3.60 -9.49 14.42
C ILE A 196 -2.76 -9.21 15.67
N GLY A 197 -1.75 -8.34 15.59
CA GLY A 197 -0.83 -8.02 16.69
C GLY A 197 0.00 -6.77 16.42
N ASP A 198 0.71 -6.30 17.44
CA ASP A 198 1.74 -5.26 17.30
C ASP A 198 3.15 -5.88 17.22
N PHE A 199 4.13 -5.16 16.71
CA PHE A 199 5.50 -5.68 16.66
C PHE A 199 6.00 -6.05 18.07
N GLY A 200 6.50 -7.28 18.24
CA GLY A 200 6.95 -7.81 19.52
C GLY A 200 5.85 -8.35 20.44
N PHE A 201 4.58 -8.42 19.99
CA PHE A 201 3.47 -8.92 20.83
C PHE A 201 3.65 -10.36 21.34
N SER A 202 4.45 -11.18 20.65
CA SER A 202 4.75 -12.57 21.05
C SER A 202 5.63 -12.67 22.30
N VAL A 203 6.43 -11.65 22.59
CA VAL A 203 7.40 -11.62 23.71
C VAL A 203 7.08 -10.53 24.74
N ARG A 204 5.98 -9.79 24.53
CA ARG A 204 5.57 -8.71 25.43
C ARG A 204 5.18 -9.28 26.79
N LYS A 205 5.94 -8.93 27.82
CA LYS A 205 5.61 -9.29 29.20
C LYS A 205 4.22 -8.75 29.55
N LYS A 206 3.36 -9.62 30.10
CA LYS A 206 2.07 -9.19 30.67
C LYS A 206 2.38 -8.21 31.80
N ARG A 207 1.77 -7.02 31.77
CA ARG A 207 1.84 -6.12 32.93
C ARG A 207 1.16 -6.84 34.10
N PRO A 208 1.78 -6.86 35.31
CA PRO A 208 1.12 -7.41 36.48
C PRO A 208 -0.20 -6.65 36.67
N GLN A 209 -1.31 -7.40 36.74
CA GLN A 209 -2.58 -6.83 37.17
C GLN A 209 -2.33 -6.20 38.55
N LYS A 210 -2.51 -4.89 38.68
CA LYS A 210 -2.70 -4.30 39.99
C LYS A 210 -3.98 -4.95 40.53
N ASN A 211 -3.84 -5.94 41.40
CA ASN A 211 -4.92 -6.43 42.25
C ASN A 211 -5.38 -5.23 43.09
N GLY A 212 -6.35 -4.48 42.58
CA GLY A 212 -7.10 -3.52 43.35
C GLY A 212 -7.80 -4.30 44.45
N ARG A 213 -7.26 -4.19 45.66
CA ARG A 213 -7.89 -4.62 46.90
C ARG A 213 -9.36 -4.21 46.88
N THR A 214 -10.24 -5.20 47.03
CA THR A 214 -11.60 -5.00 47.51
C THR A 214 -11.55 -4.23 48.84
N LYS A 215 -12.06 -3.00 48.86
CA LYS A 215 -12.79 -2.50 50.01
C LYS A 215 -14.25 -2.34 49.57
N LYS A 216 -15.11 -3.19 50.15
CA LYS A 216 -16.55 -2.98 50.23
C LYS A 216 -16.75 -1.69 51.02
N ASP A 217 -17.28 -0.65 50.37
CA ASP A 217 -18.09 0.34 51.06
C ASP A 217 -19.47 0.30 50.40
N THR A 218 -20.32 -0.54 50.97
CA THR A 218 -21.77 -0.51 50.77
C THR A 218 -22.29 0.82 51.31
N ILE A 219 -22.84 1.66 50.44
CA ILE A 219 -23.76 2.74 50.82
C ILE A 219 -25.17 2.30 50.44
N PRO A 220 -26.14 2.31 51.37
CA PRO A 220 -27.49 1.78 51.15
C PRO A 220 -28.30 2.66 50.19
N ALA A 221 -29.16 2.01 49.41
CA ALA A 221 -30.10 2.67 48.52
C ALA A 221 -31.22 3.36 49.31
N LYS A 222 -31.22 4.70 49.35
CA LYS A 222 -32.44 5.53 49.41
C LYS A 222 -32.20 6.87 48.69
N ASP A 223 -33.25 7.28 47.96
CA ASP A 223 -33.51 8.60 47.38
C ASP A 223 -32.89 8.95 46.02
N VAL A 224 -33.45 8.35 44.95
CA VAL A 224 -33.49 9.00 43.62
C VAL A 224 -34.96 9.24 43.24
N ASN A 225 -35.38 10.50 43.43
CA ASN A 225 -36.68 11.02 43.08
C ASN A 225 -36.79 11.17 41.54
N PHE A 226 -37.64 10.36 40.90
CA PHE A 226 -37.94 10.46 39.47
C PHE A 226 -38.78 11.72 39.18
N LYS A 227 -38.14 12.83 38.81
CA LYS A 227 -38.83 13.92 38.10
C LYS A 227 -39.14 13.46 36.67
N LYS A 228 -40.43 13.18 36.42
CA LYS A 228 -41.00 12.96 35.09
C LYS A 228 -40.89 14.25 34.27
N ASN A 229 -40.26 14.19 33.09
CA ASN A 229 -40.36 15.24 32.08
C ASN A 229 -41.81 15.37 31.60
N PRO A 230 -42.38 16.59 31.50
CA PRO A 230 -43.69 16.80 30.89
C PRO A 230 -43.63 16.69 29.35
N ARG A 231 -44.73 16.17 28.78
CA ARG A 231 -44.98 15.96 27.34
C ARG A 231 -45.03 17.29 26.56
N PRO A 232 -44.73 17.31 25.26
CA PRO A 232 -44.89 18.51 24.42
C PRO A 232 -46.37 18.87 24.19
N PRO A 233 -46.71 20.16 23.97
CA PRO A 233 -48.10 20.59 23.77
C PRO A 233 -48.65 20.12 22.42
N LYS A 234 -49.93 19.74 22.41
CA LYS A 234 -50.72 19.42 21.21
C LYS A 234 -50.97 20.68 20.38
N SER A 235 -50.88 20.53 19.06
CA SER A 235 -51.29 21.53 18.07
C SER A 235 -52.76 21.92 18.26
N LYS A 236 -53.04 23.21 18.12
CA LYS A 236 -54.40 23.72 17.89
C LYS A 236 -54.44 24.40 16.53
N THR A 237 -55.11 23.75 15.60
CA THR A 237 -55.74 24.36 14.43
C THR A 237 -56.92 25.21 14.89
N LYS A 238 -56.93 26.48 14.48
CA LYS A 238 -58.09 27.20 13.95
C LYS A 238 -57.58 28.40 13.18
#